data_AF-A0A086CFS9-F1
#
_entry.id   AF-A0A086CFS9-F1
#
_cell.length_a   1.000
_cell.length_b   1.000
_cell.length_c   1.000
_cell.angle_alpha   90.00
_cell.angle_beta   90.00
_cell.angle_gamma   90.00
#
_symmetry.space_group_name_H-M   'P 1'
#
loop_
_entity.id
_entity.type
_entity.pdbx_description
1 polymer ?
#
loop_
_entity_poly.entity_id
_entity_poly.type
_entity_poly.pdbx_seq_one_letter_code
_entity_poly.pdbx_strand_id
1 'polypeptide(L)'
;MLLMPFHRLIILIFGLSLILGLIIWLVNSIYQLYIQISFTAPLLANILIFLITGISGFLIYALVHYYNKLFFRKSNFKHKINYLPKFKNRKQNSLEDVRVVLNQVKSIKDKVAKQSLLKRSKEIRNDLDRQEFKIIIFGKGSAGKTSLVNSLVGEVIGQVNSSMGTTKIGISYRIKLEELSNKILITDTPGILEMGSGGEKREMLAKQLSIQSDLLLFVIDNDLSESEYQFLKFINSFGKKVLLIFNKTDLYSKKDKIKILNSLRNKIKEFTFIEDIILTAANPQNRQLKARQKVNLSADINILTKKIVMIIQTEGQELITKNILIKSQRLGEEVSQIINKQRNKQSNKIINQYQWMTAGIVIVNPLPFFDMLATAAVNTQMIVEIGQVYEYKLSSDEGKELALSLGKTLIGLQITKGAVEILGRILQLNISSYLVGKVLQGVTVAYLTRIAGQSFIEYFYHNQSWGQGGIEEVVQRNFQLNRQDVFLQTFIEDAIFKIVNPLTDNLKQINKKKLDKDEW
;
A
#
# COMPACT_ATOMS: atom_id res chain seq x y z
N MET A 1 -29.31 12.76 -2.33
CA MET A 1 -30.63 12.10 -2.18
C MET A 1 -31.63 12.97 -2.92
N LEU A 2 -32.00 12.59 -4.14
CA LEU A 2 -33.02 13.30 -4.91
C LEU A 2 -34.36 13.05 -4.21
N LEU A 3 -34.93 14.08 -3.57
CA LEU A 3 -36.29 14.04 -3.06
C LEU A 3 -37.20 13.56 -4.20
N MET A 4 -37.96 12.49 -3.99
CA MET A 4 -39.03 12.15 -4.92
C MET A 4 -39.97 13.35 -5.00
N PRO A 5 -40.30 13.83 -6.21
CA PRO A 5 -41.13 15.01 -6.34
C PRO A 5 -42.51 14.77 -5.73
N PHE A 6 -43.03 15.77 -5.02
CA PHE A 6 -44.22 15.70 -4.14
C PHE A 6 -45.44 15.01 -4.77
N HIS A 7 -45.66 15.20 -6.08
CA HIS A 7 -46.73 14.53 -6.81
C HIS A 7 -46.62 12.99 -6.81
N ARG A 8 -45.40 12.42 -6.84
CA ARG A 8 -45.20 10.97 -6.77
C ARG A 8 -45.53 10.40 -5.39
N LEU A 9 -45.32 11.18 -4.33
CA LEU A 9 -45.65 10.78 -2.97
C LEU A 9 -47.18 10.76 -2.76
N ILE A 10 -47.89 11.74 -3.33
CA ILE A 10 -49.36 11.77 -3.33
C ILE A 10 -49.93 10.59 -4.12
N ILE A 11 -49.41 10.33 -5.32
CA ILE A 11 -49.85 9.18 -6.14
C ILE A 11 -49.62 7.86 -5.39
N LEU A 12 -48.49 7.74 -4.68
CA LEU A 12 -48.18 6.52 -3.92
C LEU A 12 -49.12 6.36 -2.73
N ILE A 13 -49.40 7.41 -1.96
CA ILE A 13 -50.35 7.37 -0.83
C ILE A 13 -51.77 7.07 -1.32
N PHE A 14 -52.20 7.72 -2.40
CA PHE A 14 -53.52 7.48 -2.99
C PHE A 14 -53.64 6.06 -3.53
N GLY A 15 -52.60 5.55 -4.20
CA GLY A 15 -52.51 4.17 -4.65
C GLY A 15 -52.57 3.17 -3.50
N LEU A 16 -51.85 3.43 -2.40
CA LEU A 16 -51.84 2.55 -1.22
C LEU A 16 -53.19 2.55 -0.50
N SER A 17 -53.84 3.71 -0.41
CA SER A 17 -55.20 3.84 0.13
C SER A 17 -56.24 3.13 -0.74
N LEU A 18 -56.12 3.22 -2.07
CA LEU A 18 -57.01 2.55 -3.01
C LEU A 18 -56.84 1.02 -2.95
N ILE A 19 -55.60 0.53 -2.86
CA ILE A 19 -55.30 -0.89 -2.65
C ILE A 19 -55.90 -1.38 -1.32
N LEU A 20 -55.73 -0.60 -0.24
CA LEU A 20 -56.30 -0.97 1.07
C LEU A 20 -57.83 -1.03 1.02
N GLY A 21 -58.48 -0.07 0.35
CA GLY A 21 -59.92 -0.07 0.13
C GLY A 21 -60.40 -1.28 -0.67
N LEU A 22 -59.69 -1.63 -1.74
CA LEU A 22 -59.98 -2.83 -2.55
C LEU A 22 -59.81 -4.12 -1.74
N ILE A 23 -58.80 -4.21 -0.88
CA ILE A 23 -58.60 -5.36 0.01
C ILE A 23 -59.75 -5.50 1.00
N ILE A 24 -60.16 -4.42 1.66
CA ILE A 24 -61.27 -4.45 2.62
C ILE A 24 -62.58 -4.86 1.93
N TRP A 25 -62.84 -4.30 0.75
CA TRP A 25 -64.02 -4.66 -0.05
C TRP A 25 -64.01 -6.13 -0.48
N LEU A 26 -62.85 -6.63 -0.90
CA LEU A 26 -62.67 -8.03 -1.31
C LEU A 26 -62.88 -8.98 -0.12
N VAL A 27 -62.30 -8.68 1.04
CA VAL A 27 -62.47 -9.47 2.27
C VAL A 27 -63.95 -9.50 2.68
N ASN A 28 -64.63 -8.36 2.65
CA ASN A 28 -66.06 -8.29 2.97
C ASN A 28 -66.92 -9.07 1.96
N SER A 29 -66.62 -8.97 0.66
CA SER A 29 -67.33 -9.70 -0.38
C SER A 29 -67.16 -11.22 -0.25
N ILE A 30 -65.94 -11.66 0.08
CA ILE A 30 -65.64 -13.08 0.36
C ILE A 30 -66.38 -13.55 1.61
N TYR A 31 -66.43 -12.73 2.66
CA TYR A 31 -67.13 -13.06 3.90
C TYR A 31 -68.64 -13.21 3.68
N GLN A 32 -69.25 -12.30 2.91
CA GLN A 32 -70.67 -12.38 2.57
C GLN A 32 -70.99 -13.62 1.73
N LEU A 33 -70.15 -13.90 0.72
CA LEU A 33 -70.28 -15.09 -0.12
C LEU A 33 -70.09 -16.38 0.69
N TYR A 34 -69.18 -16.38 1.67
CA TYR A 34 -69.00 -17.49 2.60
C TYR A 34 -70.26 -17.73 3.43
N ILE A 35 -70.85 -16.70 4.05
CA ILE A 35 -72.07 -16.84 4.86
C ILE A 35 -73.23 -17.40 4.04
N GLN A 36 -73.42 -16.90 2.81
CA GLN A 36 -74.50 -17.33 1.93
C GLN A 36 -74.35 -18.81 1.54
N ILE A 37 -73.13 -19.25 1.22
CA ILE A 37 -72.87 -20.63 0.77
C ILE A 37 -72.76 -21.59 1.96
N SER A 38 -72.24 -21.15 3.11
CA SER A 38 -72.09 -22.00 4.29
C SER A 38 -73.42 -22.49 4.82
N PHE A 39 -74.50 -21.71 4.62
CA PHE A 39 -75.84 -22.09 5.02
C PHE A 39 -76.44 -23.20 4.15
N THR A 40 -76.15 -23.19 2.83
CA THR A 40 -76.73 -24.15 1.88
C THR A 40 -75.84 -25.37 1.61
N ALA A 41 -74.52 -25.21 1.66
CA ALA A 41 -73.56 -26.24 1.29
C ALA A 41 -72.21 -26.04 2.02
N PRO A 42 -72.07 -26.53 3.27
CA PRO A 42 -70.90 -26.26 4.12
C PRO A 42 -69.58 -26.83 3.57
N LEU A 43 -69.63 -27.95 2.83
CA LEU A 43 -68.45 -28.54 2.20
C LEU A 43 -67.89 -27.64 1.08
N LEU A 44 -68.74 -27.02 0.27
CA LEU A 44 -68.31 -26.09 -0.78
C LEU A 44 -67.72 -24.80 -0.18
N ALA A 45 -68.28 -24.31 0.93
CA ALA A 45 -67.77 -23.12 1.61
C ALA A 45 -66.33 -23.31 2.11
N ASN A 46 -65.99 -24.50 2.63
CA ASN A 46 -64.63 -24.83 3.06
C ASN A 46 -63.65 -24.96 1.89
N ILE A 47 -64.08 -25.52 0.76
CA ILE A 47 -63.27 -25.58 -0.47
C ILE A 47 -62.96 -24.17 -0.98
N LEU A 48 -63.95 -23.26 -0.91
CA LEU A 48 -63.79 -21.86 -1.31
C LEU A 48 -62.77 -21.13 -0.43
N ILE A 49 -62.79 -21.33 0.89
CA ILE A 49 -61.76 -20.79 1.80
C ILE A 49 -60.37 -21.33 1.43
N PHE A 50 -60.25 -22.64 1.21
CA PHE A 50 -58.96 -23.25 0.87
C PHE A 50 -58.38 -22.70 -0.45
N LEU A 51 -59.24 -22.46 -1.44
CA LEU A 51 -58.85 -21.91 -2.73
C LEU A 51 -58.41 -20.44 -2.60
N ILE A 52 -59.12 -19.65 -1.79
CA ILE A 52 -58.79 -18.23 -1.53
C ILE A 52 -57.49 -18.10 -0.73
N THR A 53 -57.27 -18.93 0.28
CA THR A 53 -56.01 -18.92 1.06
C THR A 53 -54.83 -19.36 0.20
N GLY A 54 -55.03 -20.38 -0.66
CA GLY A 54 -54.03 -20.80 -1.65
C GLY A 54 -53.66 -19.70 -2.63
N ILE A 55 -54.64 -19.01 -3.23
CA ILE A 55 -54.41 -17.90 -4.16
C ILE A 55 -53.71 -16.73 -3.44
N SER A 56 -54.14 -16.38 -2.23
CA SER A 56 -53.53 -15.29 -1.45
C SER A 56 -52.07 -15.60 -1.10
N GLY A 57 -51.77 -16.83 -0.70
CA GLY A 57 -50.40 -17.30 -0.44
C GLY A 57 -49.52 -17.25 -1.69
N PHE A 58 -50.04 -17.68 -2.84
CA PHE A 58 -49.34 -17.60 -4.13
C PHE A 58 -49.08 -16.14 -4.54
N LEU A 59 -50.05 -15.24 -4.32
CA LEU A 59 -49.91 -13.82 -4.65
C LEU A 59 -48.86 -13.15 -3.79
N ILE A 60 -48.84 -13.43 -2.47
CA ILE A 60 -47.79 -12.95 -1.56
C ILE A 60 -46.41 -13.49 -1.99
N TYR A 61 -46.31 -14.79 -2.32
CA TYR A 61 -45.07 -15.39 -2.81
C TYR A 61 -44.59 -14.70 -4.11
N ALA A 62 -45.48 -14.48 -5.07
CA ALA A 62 -45.16 -13.81 -6.33
C ALA A 62 -44.74 -12.35 -6.12
N LEU A 63 -45.38 -11.64 -5.19
CA LEU A 63 -45.09 -10.25 -4.85
C LEU A 63 -43.72 -10.14 -4.15
N VAL A 64 -43.42 -11.03 -3.20
CA VAL A 64 -42.09 -11.14 -2.56
C VAL A 64 -41.02 -11.50 -3.59
N HIS A 65 -41.29 -12.44 -4.49
CA HIS A 65 -40.37 -12.81 -5.57
C HIS A 65 -40.13 -11.63 -6.53
N TYR A 66 -41.17 -10.88 -6.88
CA TYR A 66 -41.08 -9.70 -7.74
C TYR A 66 -40.28 -8.57 -7.07
N TYR A 67 -40.56 -8.26 -5.80
CA TYR A 67 -39.79 -7.28 -5.02
C TYR A 67 -38.33 -7.71 -4.88
N ASN A 68 -38.06 -8.99 -4.60
CA ASN A 68 -36.70 -9.50 -4.57
C ASN A 68 -36.00 -9.32 -5.92
N LYS A 69 -36.69 -9.55 -7.05
CA LYS A 69 -36.13 -9.36 -8.39
C LYS A 69 -35.90 -7.87 -8.74
N LEU A 70 -36.71 -6.95 -8.20
CA LEU A 70 -36.62 -5.51 -8.48
C LEU A 70 -35.57 -4.80 -7.60
N PHE A 71 -35.51 -5.12 -6.31
CA PHE A 71 -34.56 -4.54 -5.34
C PHE A 71 -33.23 -5.31 -5.28
N PHE A 72 -33.24 -6.64 -5.40
CA PHE A 72 -32.04 -7.45 -5.65
C PHE A 72 -31.89 -7.76 -7.13
N ARG A 73 -32.25 -6.82 -8.02
CA ARG A 73 -31.66 -6.79 -9.35
C ARG A 73 -30.17 -6.76 -9.09
N LYS A 74 -29.47 -7.90 -9.32
CA LYS A 74 -28.00 -8.00 -9.35
C LYS A 74 -27.55 -6.71 -9.98
N SER A 75 -27.08 -5.78 -9.15
CA SER A 75 -26.62 -4.54 -9.67
C SER A 75 -25.38 -4.98 -10.42
N ASN A 76 -25.51 -5.09 -11.74
CA ASN A 76 -24.37 -5.04 -12.61
C ASN A 76 -23.87 -3.60 -12.54
N PHE A 77 -23.50 -3.14 -11.33
CA PHE A 77 -22.51 -2.10 -11.13
C PHE A 77 -21.21 -2.74 -11.61
N LYS A 78 -21.07 -2.86 -12.94
CA LYS A 78 -19.78 -2.87 -13.60
C LYS A 78 -19.21 -1.47 -13.42
N HIS A 79 -18.83 -1.11 -12.19
CA HIS A 79 -17.75 -0.16 -12.08
C HIS A 79 -16.55 -0.84 -12.71
N LYS A 80 -16.04 -0.23 -13.79
CA LYS A 80 -14.78 -0.59 -14.43
C LYS A 80 -13.68 -0.29 -13.42
N ILE A 81 -13.53 -1.15 -12.42
CA ILE A 81 -12.42 -1.09 -11.47
C ILE A 81 -11.23 -1.63 -12.25
N ASN A 82 -10.38 -0.75 -12.75
CA ASN A 82 -9.09 -1.16 -13.30
C ASN A 82 -8.30 -1.84 -12.18
N TYR A 83 -8.15 -3.16 -12.30
CA TYR A 83 -7.44 -4.01 -11.36
C TYR A 83 -5.94 -3.70 -11.35
N LEU A 84 -5.31 -3.81 -10.19
CA LEU A 84 -3.88 -3.64 -9.98
C LEU A 84 -3.27 -5.04 -9.75
N PRO A 85 -2.27 -5.49 -10.52
CA PRO A 85 -1.71 -6.84 -10.52
C PRO A 85 -1.23 -7.29 -9.14
N LYS A 86 -1.38 -8.59 -8.89
CA LYS A 86 -0.97 -9.30 -7.68
C LYS A 86 0.52 -9.08 -7.38
N PHE A 87 0.80 -8.56 -6.17
CA PHE A 87 2.16 -8.45 -5.65
C PHE A 87 2.41 -9.64 -4.73
N LYS A 88 3.20 -10.62 -5.19
CA LYS A 88 3.75 -11.62 -4.28
C LYS A 88 4.97 -10.98 -3.62
N ASN A 89 4.96 -10.87 -2.29
CA ASN A 89 6.09 -10.44 -1.48
C ASN A 89 7.16 -11.55 -1.44
N ARG A 90 7.63 -12.00 -2.62
CA ARG A 90 8.73 -12.94 -2.74
C ARG A 90 10.01 -12.16 -2.48
N LYS A 91 10.89 -12.68 -1.63
CA LYS A 91 12.32 -12.34 -1.69
C LYS A 91 12.74 -12.62 -3.14
N GLN A 92 12.94 -11.55 -3.90
CA GLN A 92 13.30 -11.65 -5.30
C GLN A 92 14.71 -12.20 -5.32
N ASN A 93 14.86 -13.42 -5.81
CA ASN A 93 16.15 -14.12 -5.84
C ASN A 93 16.60 -14.40 -7.29
N SER A 94 15.80 -14.01 -8.28
CA SER A 94 16.03 -14.31 -9.70
C SER A 94 15.83 -13.07 -10.58
N LEU A 95 16.47 -13.07 -11.75
CA LEU A 95 16.28 -12.04 -12.79
C LEU A 95 14.88 -12.10 -13.42
N GLU A 96 14.18 -13.24 -13.33
CA GLU A 96 12.80 -13.37 -13.78
C GLU A 96 11.85 -12.56 -12.88
N ASP A 97 12.07 -12.59 -11.56
CA ASP A 97 11.30 -11.79 -10.61
C ASP A 97 11.45 -10.28 -10.89
N VAL A 98 12.63 -9.85 -11.37
CA VAL A 98 12.87 -8.46 -11.76
C VAL A 98 11.91 -8.05 -12.88
N ARG A 99 11.76 -8.84 -13.93
CA ARG A 99 10.87 -8.51 -15.05
C ARG A 99 9.41 -8.38 -14.62
N VAL A 100 8.97 -9.19 -13.65
CA VAL A 100 7.62 -9.10 -13.07
C VAL A 100 7.42 -7.74 -12.39
N VAL A 101 8.36 -7.32 -11.54
CA VAL A 101 8.31 -6.01 -10.86
C VAL A 101 8.26 -4.86 -11.87
N LEU A 102 9.09 -4.91 -12.91
CA LEU A 102 9.13 -3.87 -13.94
C LEU A 102 7.80 -3.74 -14.69
N ASN A 103 7.10 -4.85 -14.93
CA ASN A 103 5.80 -4.84 -15.57
C ASN A 103 4.69 -4.29 -14.66
N GLN A 104 4.78 -4.52 -13.35
CA GLN A 104 3.78 -4.05 -12.39
C GLN A 104 3.72 -2.52 -12.28
N VAL A 105 4.81 -1.80 -12.53
CA VAL A 105 4.83 -0.33 -12.59
C VAL A 105 3.74 0.23 -13.51
N LYS A 106 3.41 -0.49 -14.60
CA LYS A 106 2.38 -0.05 -15.57
C LYS A 106 0.99 0.06 -14.96
N SER A 107 0.72 -0.67 -13.88
CA SER A 107 -0.60 -0.73 -13.26
C SER A 107 -0.94 0.47 -12.38
N ILE A 108 0.07 1.19 -11.90
CA ILE A 108 -0.09 2.34 -11.00
C ILE A 108 -1.03 3.37 -11.64
N LYS A 109 -2.06 3.80 -10.91
CA LYS A 109 -3.03 4.80 -11.39
C LYS A 109 -2.53 6.24 -11.28
N ASP A 110 -1.77 6.54 -10.23
CA ASP A 110 -1.14 7.85 -10.02
C ASP A 110 -0.13 8.14 -11.14
N LYS A 111 -0.42 9.16 -11.96
CA LYS A 111 0.37 9.51 -13.14
C LYS A 111 1.78 10.00 -12.78
N VAL A 112 1.91 10.79 -11.70
CA VAL A 112 3.19 11.40 -11.32
C VAL A 112 4.11 10.32 -10.75
N ALA A 113 3.61 9.52 -9.81
CA ALA A 113 4.37 8.39 -9.25
C ALA A 113 4.69 7.35 -10.33
N LYS A 114 3.77 7.08 -11.26
CA LYS A 114 4.01 6.15 -12.37
C LYS A 114 5.16 6.63 -13.27
N GLN A 115 5.22 7.91 -13.62
CA GLN A 115 6.27 8.43 -14.51
C GLN A 115 7.67 8.28 -13.90
N SER A 116 7.84 8.62 -12.62
CA SER A 116 9.14 8.48 -11.94
C SER A 116 9.58 7.02 -11.85
N LEU A 117 8.65 6.10 -11.54
CA LEU A 117 8.93 4.68 -11.45
C LEU A 117 9.15 4.02 -12.81
N LEU A 118 8.47 4.48 -13.87
CA LEU A 118 8.73 4.01 -15.24
C LEU A 118 10.13 4.38 -15.71
N LYS A 119 10.61 5.59 -15.35
CA LYS A 119 11.98 6.00 -15.65
C LYS A 119 12.99 5.08 -14.97
N ARG A 120 12.84 4.85 -13.66
CA ARG A 120 13.70 3.91 -12.90
C ARG A 120 13.59 2.47 -13.42
N SER A 121 12.39 2.02 -13.77
CA SER A 121 12.16 0.70 -14.36
C SER A 121 12.89 0.54 -15.70
N LYS A 122 12.89 1.58 -16.54
CA LYS A 122 13.66 1.60 -17.78
C LYS A 122 15.17 1.55 -17.51
N GLU A 123 15.66 2.28 -16.51
CA GLU A 123 17.07 2.24 -16.11
C GLU A 123 17.49 0.83 -15.64
N ILE A 124 16.68 0.16 -14.82
CA ILE A 124 16.95 -1.23 -14.39
C ILE A 124 16.90 -2.19 -15.59
N ARG A 125 15.97 -2.00 -16.53
CA ARG A 125 15.93 -2.82 -17.75
C ARG A 125 17.19 -2.64 -18.58
N ASN A 126 17.65 -1.40 -18.77
CA ASN A 126 18.90 -1.14 -19.47
C ASN A 126 20.10 -1.76 -18.73
N ASP A 127 20.06 -1.79 -17.39
CA ASP A 127 21.09 -2.44 -16.58
C ASP A 127 21.08 -3.98 -16.71
N LEU A 128 19.97 -4.62 -17.07
CA LEU A 128 19.91 -6.08 -17.33
C LEU A 128 20.71 -6.48 -18.58
N ASP A 129 20.68 -5.63 -19.60
CA ASP A 129 21.30 -5.91 -20.90
C ASP A 129 22.70 -5.29 -21.03
N ARG A 130 23.20 -4.62 -19.97
CA ARG A 130 24.46 -3.89 -20.05
C ARG A 130 25.65 -4.85 -20.03
N GLN A 131 26.65 -4.53 -20.85
CA GLN A 131 27.97 -5.16 -20.85
C GLN A 131 29.01 -4.31 -20.09
N GLU A 132 28.57 -3.22 -19.47
CA GLU A 132 29.43 -2.28 -18.74
C GLU A 132 29.45 -2.58 -17.24
N PHE A 133 30.66 -2.71 -16.67
CA PHE A 133 30.87 -2.80 -15.22
C PHE A 133 31.04 -1.39 -14.63
N LYS A 134 30.20 -1.02 -13.65
CA LYS A 134 30.18 0.36 -13.11
C LYS A 134 30.99 0.46 -11.83
N ILE A 135 32.07 1.24 -11.88
CA ILE A 135 32.91 1.59 -10.73
C ILE A 135 32.63 3.05 -10.35
N ILE A 136 32.39 3.31 -9.07
CA ILE A 136 32.21 4.67 -8.58
C ILE A 136 33.24 4.94 -7.49
N ILE A 137 33.90 6.09 -7.58
CA ILE A 137 34.96 6.51 -6.67
C ILE A 137 34.42 7.55 -5.71
N PHE A 138 34.54 7.26 -4.41
CA PHE A 138 34.18 8.13 -3.30
C PHE A 138 35.41 8.48 -2.47
N GLY A 139 35.29 9.49 -1.61
CA GLY A 139 36.39 10.00 -0.79
C GLY A 139 36.27 11.50 -0.55
N LYS A 140 36.95 12.01 0.46
CA LYS A 140 36.95 13.45 0.77
C LYS A 140 37.51 14.33 -0.35
N GLY A 141 37.22 15.62 -0.27
CA GLY A 141 37.92 16.65 -1.06
C GLY A 141 39.42 16.45 -0.96
N SER A 142 40.13 16.60 -2.08
CA SER A 142 41.60 16.48 -2.13
C SER A 142 42.21 15.12 -1.80
N ALA A 143 41.45 14.05 -1.49
CA ALA A 143 41.99 12.70 -1.27
C ALA A 143 42.67 12.07 -2.51
N GLY A 144 42.56 12.74 -3.67
CA GLY A 144 43.20 12.34 -4.93
C GLY A 144 42.37 11.42 -5.81
N LYS A 145 41.03 11.45 -5.70
CA LYS A 145 40.09 10.69 -6.54
C LYS A 145 40.29 10.95 -8.03
N THR A 146 40.29 12.21 -8.46
CA THR A 146 40.45 12.58 -9.86
C THR A 146 41.83 12.17 -10.39
N SER A 147 42.89 12.32 -9.60
CA SER A 147 44.22 11.81 -9.95
C SER A 147 44.21 10.29 -10.11
N LEU A 148 43.54 9.57 -9.22
CA LEU A 148 43.40 8.12 -9.30
C LEU A 148 42.64 7.69 -10.56
N VAL A 149 41.54 8.38 -10.90
CA VAL A 149 40.79 8.14 -12.15
C VAL A 149 41.69 8.37 -13.36
N ASN A 150 42.40 9.49 -13.43
CA ASN A 150 43.28 9.79 -14.56
C ASN A 150 44.37 8.73 -14.73
N SER A 151 44.96 8.27 -13.63
CA SER A 151 45.96 7.20 -13.67
C SER A 151 45.37 5.84 -14.05
N LEU A 152 44.12 5.54 -13.67
CA LEU A 152 43.40 4.31 -14.04
C LEU A 152 42.91 4.31 -15.50
N VAL A 153 42.57 5.48 -16.04
CA VAL A 153 41.97 5.62 -17.37
C VAL A 153 42.99 5.44 -18.49
N GLY A 154 44.26 5.81 -18.28
CA GLY A 154 45.26 5.79 -19.34
C GLY A 154 44.84 6.71 -20.49
N GLU A 155 44.54 6.15 -21.67
CA GLU A 155 43.96 6.88 -22.80
C GLU A 155 42.44 7.10 -22.64
N VAL A 156 42.00 8.35 -22.54
CA VAL A 156 40.58 8.71 -22.43
C VAL A 156 39.87 8.43 -23.77
N ILE A 157 39.12 7.33 -23.85
CA ILE A 157 38.34 6.96 -25.06
C ILE A 157 37.12 7.89 -25.24
N GLY A 158 36.70 8.61 -24.19
CA GLY A 158 35.68 9.64 -24.28
C GLY A 158 35.10 10.07 -22.93
N GLN A 159 34.77 11.35 -22.80
CA GLN A 159 34.08 11.92 -21.63
C GLN A 159 32.57 11.83 -21.87
N VAL A 160 31.85 11.13 -20.99
CA VAL A 160 30.38 11.06 -21.07
C VAL A 160 29.82 12.01 -20.03
N ASN A 161 29.19 13.10 -20.49
CA ASN A 161 28.38 13.93 -19.61
C ASN A 161 27.15 13.12 -19.21
N SER A 162 26.90 13.00 -17.90
CA SER A 162 25.77 12.30 -17.29
C SER A 162 24.44 12.93 -17.68
N SER A 163 23.99 12.64 -18.91
CA SER A 163 22.75 13.12 -19.51
C SER A 163 21.66 12.07 -19.32
N MET A 164 21.49 11.57 -18.09
CA MET A 164 20.33 10.73 -17.73
C MET A 164 19.73 11.20 -16.41
N GLY A 165 19.31 12.47 -16.40
CA GLY A 165 18.06 12.85 -15.76
C GLY A 165 18.05 13.22 -14.27
N THR A 166 19.18 13.56 -13.64
CA THR A 166 19.21 14.42 -12.45
C THR A 166 20.61 15.02 -12.32
N THR A 167 20.67 16.35 -12.13
CA THR A 167 21.78 17.22 -11.71
C THR A 167 23.21 16.75 -12.05
N LYS A 168 23.91 17.48 -12.94
CA LYS A 168 25.33 17.30 -13.36
C LYS A 168 26.27 17.04 -12.17
N ILE A 169 26.45 15.80 -11.72
CA ILE A 169 27.34 15.54 -10.57
C ILE A 169 28.07 14.22 -10.79
N GLY A 170 29.25 14.35 -11.38
CA GLY A 170 30.21 13.29 -11.62
C GLY A 170 30.59 13.19 -13.10
N ILE A 171 31.88 12.97 -13.35
CA ILE A 171 32.41 12.75 -14.70
C ILE A 171 32.62 11.25 -14.86
N SER A 172 31.98 10.68 -15.87
CA SER A 172 32.13 9.26 -16.18
C SER A 172 33.06 9.06 -17.37
N TYR A 173 33.98 8.12 -17.21
CA TYR A 173 34.98 7.74 -18.19
C TYR A 173 34.75 6.28 -18.57
N ARG A 174 34.67 6.01 -19.87
CA ARG A 174 34.68 4.63 -20.38
C ARG A 174 36.13 4.21 -20.61
N ILE A 175 36.53 3.14 -19.94
CA ILE A 175 37.87 2.58 -20.09
C ILE A 175 37.76 1.16 -20.64
N LYS A 176 38.75 0.80 -21.45
CA LYS A 176 38.96 -0.57 -21.90
C LYS A 176 40.32 -0.99 -21.36
N LEU A 177 40.33 -1.93 -20.43
CA LEU A 177 41.56 -2.59 -20.02
C LEU A 177 41.80 -3.73 -21.00
N GLU A 178 43.02 -3.85 -21.52
CA GLU A 178 43.37 -4.86 -22.55
C GLU A 178 43.02 -6.29 -22.11
N GLU A 179 43.08 -6.53 -20.80
CA GLU A 179 42.83 -7.82 -20.13
C GLU A 179 41.33 -8.12 -19.91
N LEU A 180 40.42 -7.20 -20.28
CA LEU A 180 38.99 -7.32 -20.06
C LEU A 180 38.20 -7.16 -21.37
N SER A 181 37.28 -8.10 -21.61
CA SER A 181 36.28 -8.00 -22.67
C SER A 181 35.19 -6.96 -22.35
N ASN A 182 34.92 -6.75 -21.06
CA ASN A 182 33.89 -5.83 -20.58
C ASN A 182 34.37 -4.39 -20.59
N LYS A 183 33.49 -3.47 -20.99
CA LYS A 183 33.73 -2.02 -20.87
C LYS A 183 33.57 -1.63 -19.41
N ILE A 184 34.48 -0.84 -18.85
CA ILE A 184 34.34 -0.32 -17.50
C ILE A 184 33.89 1.13 -17.58
N LEU A 185 32.89 1.48 -16.78
CA LEU A 185 32.46 2.86 -16.58
C LEU A 185 32.92 3.32 -15.19
N ILE A 186 33.92 4.20 -15.15
CA ILE A 186 34.40 4.81 -13.90
C ILE A 186 33.74 6.17 -13.73
N THR A 187 33.13 6.42 -12.58
CA THR A 187 32.56 7.75 -12.25
C THR A 187 33.30 8.40 -11.10
N ASP A 188 33.86 9.58 -11.36
CA ASP A 188 34.44 10.46 -10.34
C ASP A 188 33.34 11.26 -9.65
N THR A 189 33.39 11.37 -8.31
CA THR A 189 32.39 12.09 -7.51
C THR A 189 33.03 13.29 -6.79
N PRO A 190 33.24 14.44 -7.47
CA PRO A 190 33.87 15.59 -6.85
C PRO A 190 32.98 16.14 -5.71
N GLY A 191 33.61 16.40 -4.55
CA GLY A 191 32.99 17.12 -3.42
C GLY A 191 31.78 16.45 -2.75
N ILE A 192 31.48 15.18 -3.03
CA ILE A 192 30.24 14.53 -2.57
C ILE A 192 30.24 14.17 -1.08
N LEU A 193 31.43 14.03 -0.47
CA LEU A 193 31.63 13.73 0.97
C LEU A 193 32.06 14.95 1.80
N GLU A 194 31.96 16.16 1.24
CA GLU A 194 32.34 17.39 1.96
C GLU A 194 31.16 17.94 2.77
N MET A 195 31.41 18.40 4.00
CA MET A 195 30.41 19.04 4.87
C MET A 195 30.14 20.49 4.44
N GLY A 196 28.89 20.96 4.51
CA GLY A 196 28.48 22.34 4.18
C GLY A 196 26.97 22.49 3.96
N SER A 197 26.49 23.71 3.68
CA SER A 197 25.05 24.09 3.58
C SER A 197 24.21 23.31 2.53
N GLY A 198 24.85 22.55 1.65
CA GLY A 198 24.22 21.58 0.73
C GLY A 198 24.34 20.11 1.15
N GLY A 199 24.66 19.81 2.41
CA GLY A 199 25.00 18.48 2.91
C GLY A 199 23.95 17.40 2.65
N GLU A 200 22.68 17.67 2.97
CA GLU A 200 21.58 16.68 2.81
C GLU A 200 21.38 16.27 1.34
N LYS A 201 21.47 17.23 0.40
CA LYS A 201 21.41 16.94 -1.04
C LYS A 201 22.59 16.10 -1.49
N ARG A 202 23.80 16.40 -1.02
CA ARG A 202 25.02 15.64 -1.34
C ARG A 202 24.97 14.22 -0.78
N GLU A 203 24.45 14.05 0.43
CA GLU A 203 24.25 12.73 1.04
C GLU A 203 23.22 11.90 0.26
N MET A 204 22.10 12.50 -0.15
CA MET A 204 21.10 11.84 -1.00
C MET A 204 21.69 11.44 -2.36
N LEU A 205 22.57 12.25 -2.94
CA LEU A 205 23.27 11.95 -4.19
C LEU A 205 24.31 10.84 -4.00
N ALA A 206 25.10 10.90 -2.92
CA ALA A 206 26.05 9.86 -2.58
C ALA A 206 25.33 8.51 -2.45
N LYS A 207 24.18 8.50 -1.76
CA LYS A 207 23.28 7.35 -1.69
C LYS A 207 22.86 6.84 -3.06
N GLN A 208 22.40 7.72 -3.95
CA GLN A 208 21.96 7.34 -5.29
C GLN A 208 23.11 6.73 -6.12
N LEU A 209 24.29 7.34 -6.08
CA LEU A 209 25.46 6.85 -6.79
C LEU A 209 25.96 5.52 -6.20
N SER A 210 26.05 5.36 -4.88
CA SER A 210 26.44 4.09 -4.26
C SER A 210 25.49 2.93 -4.62
N ILE A 211 24.20 3.21 -4.84
CA ILE A 211 23.25 2.22 -5.35
C ILE A 211 23.57 1.86 -6.81
N GLN A 212 24.03 2.81 -7.62
CA GLN A 212 24.35 2.59 -9.03
C GLN A 212 25.63 1.78 -9.27
N SER A 213 26.61 1.83 -8.36
CA SER A 213 27.89 1.10 -8.49
C SER A 213 27.76 -0.41 -8.32
N ASP A 214 28.56 -1.14 -9.09
CA ASP A 214 28.83 -2.57 -8.92
C ASP A 214 30.01 -2.79 -7.96
N LEU A 215 31.03 -1.95 -8.11
CA LEU A 215 32.18 -1.84 -7.21
C LEU A 215 32.36 -0.39 -6.77
N LEU A 216 32.66 -0.20 -5.49
CA LEU A 216 32.92 1.11 -4.93
C LEU A 216 34.39 1.23 -4.51
N LEU A 217 35.06 2.28 -4.97
CA LEU A 217 36.41 2.62 -4.56
C LEU A 217 36.34 3.76 -3.56
N PHE A 218 36.75 3.51 -2.32
CA PHE A 218 36.74 4.51 -1.26
C PHE A 218 38.15 5.05 -1.03
N VAL A 219 38.43 6.27 -1.47
CA VAL A 219 39.75 6.88 -1.45
C VAL A 219 39.92 7.73 -0.20
N ILE A 220 40.94 7.41 0.57
CA ILE A 220 41.43 8.17 1.73
C ILE A 220 42.89 8.53 1.50
N ASP A 221 43.35 9.63 2.09
CA ASP A 221 44.75 10.04 2.03
C ASP A 221 45.42 10.08 3.41
N ASN A 222 44.72 9.70 4.47
CA ASN A 222 45.21 9.56 5.83
C ASN A 222 44.37 8.50 6.58
N ASP A 223 44.53 8.39 7.90
CA ASP A 223 43.62 7.59 8.73
C ASP A 223 42.15 8.05 8.58
N LEU A 224 41.21 7.12 8.75
CA LEU A 224 39.78 7.38 8.61
C LEU A 224 39.31 8.46 9.58
N SER A 225 38.74 9.52 9.01
CA SER A 225 38.02 10.54 9.75
C SER A 225 36.59 10.12 10.08
N GLU A 226 35.97 10.81 11.04
CA GLU A 226 34.61 10.50 11.49
C GLU A 226 33.58 10.52 10.34
N SER A 227 33.61 11.55 9.49
CA SER A 227 32.69 11.65 8.35
C SER A 227 32.85 10.51 7.33
N GLU A 228 34.08 10.04 7.13
CA GLU A 228 34.35 8.91 6.22
C GLU A 228 33.89 7.59 6.83
N TYR A 229 34.12 7.42 8.13
CA TYR A 229 33.67 6.26 8.88
C TYR A 229 32.14 6.16 8.93
N GLN A 230 31.43 7.27 9.18
CA GLN A 230 29.96 7.31 9.11
C GLN A 230 29.44 6.97 7.71
N PHE A 231 30.12 7.44 6.66
CA PHE A 231 29.75 7.10 5.29
C PHE A 231 29.98 5.61 4.96
N LEU A 232 31.04 4.99 5.49
CA LEU A 232 31.25 3.54 5.39
C LEU A 232 30.16 2.75 6.13
N LYS A 233 29.76 3.19 7.33
CA LYS A 233 28.59 2.63 8.06
C LYS A 233 27.32 2.73 7.24
N PHE A 234 27.12 3.87 6.58
CA PHE A 234 25.98 4.08 5.70
C PHE A 234 25.99 3.12 4.50
N ILE A 235 27.12 2.99 3.79
CA ILE A 235 27.27 2.07 2.64
C ILE A 235 27.06 0.61 3.03
N ASN A 236 27.42 0.22 4.26
CA ASN A 236 27.23 -1.14 4.77
C ASN A 236 25.80 -1.64 4.55
N SER A 237 24.80 -0.76 4.74
CA SER A 237 23.37 -1.09 4.57
C SER A 237 22.97 -1.47 3.13
N PHE A 238 23.84 -1.23 2.14
CA PHE A 238 23.58 -1.53 0.73
C PHE A 238 24.25 -2.83 0.26
N GLY A 239 25.03 -3.51 1.11
CA GLY A 239 25.67 -4.79 0.80
C GLY A 239 26.62 -4.75 -0.42
N LYS A 240 27.22 -3.58 -0.68
CA LYS A 240 28.13 -3.33 -1.81
C LYS A 240 29.55 -3.76 -1.47
N LYS A 241 30.27 -4.29 -2.46
CA LYS A 241 31.69 -4.56 -2.33
C LYS A 241 32.48 -3.25 -2.40
N VAL A 242 33.38 -3.04 -1.45
CA VAL A 242 34.17 -1.80 -1.33
C VAL A 242 35.66 -2.13 -1.27
N LEU A 243 36.46 -1.41 -2.06
CA LEU A 243 37.92 -1.37 -1.91
C LEU A 243 38.32 -0.08 -1.21
N LEU A 244 39.04 -0.19 -0.09
CA LEU A 244 39.58 0.97 0.61
C LEU A 244 40.95 1.30 0.01
N ILE A 245 41.10 2.52 -0.49
CA ILE A 245 42.31 2.96 -1.18
C ILE A 245 43.00 4.01 -0.32
N PHE A 246 44.13 3.65 0.25
CA PHE A 246 45.00 4.59 0.93
C PHE A 246 45.95 5.23 -0.10
N ASN A 247 45.62 6.43 -0.52
CA ASN A 247 46.33 7.20 -1.55
C ASN A 247 47.35 8.17 -0.93
N LYS A 248 48.19 8.77 -1.79
CA LYS A 248 49.29 9.68 -1.42
C LYS A 248 50.33 9.05 -0.49
N THR A 249 50.52 7.73 -0.60
CA THR A 249 51.45 7.03 0.29
C THR A 249 52.90 7.46 0.06
N ASP A 250 53.23 8.09 -1.06
CA ASP A 250 54.54 8.71 -1.32
C ASP A 250 54.89 9.81 -0.31
N LEU A 251 53.91 10.42 0.36
CA LEU A 251 54.12 11.47 1.37
C LEU A 251 54.52 10.92 2.75
N TYR A 252 54.35 9.62 2.99
CA TYR A 252 54.54 9.00 4.30
C TYR A 252 55.84 8.20 4.40
N SER A 253 56.49 8.25 5.56
CA SER A 253 57.61 7.37 5.87
C SER A 253 57.15 5.92 6.01
N LYS A 254 58.05 4.93 5.86
CA LYS A 254 57.70 3.51 6.06
C LYS A 254 57.08 3.24 7.44
N LYS A 255 57.58 3.93 8.48
CA LYS A 255 57.08 3.77 9.86
C LYS A 255 55.64 4.31 10.00
N ASP A 256 55.36 5.46 9.40
CA ASP A 256 54.03 6.08 9.49
C ASP A 256 52.98 5.31 8.69
N LYS A 257 53.37 4.79 7.51
CA LYS A 257 52.50 3.90 6.72
C LYS A 257 52.02 2.71 7.55
N ILE A 258 52.93 2.03 8.26
CA ILE A 258 52.60 0.87 9.10
C ILE A 258 51.65 1.26 10.24
N LYS A 259 51.90 2.40 10.90
CA LYS A 259 51.02 2.89 11.98
C LYS A 259 49.60 3.17 11.48
N ILE A 260 49.47 3.90 10.36
CA ILE A 260 48.18 4.23 9.77
C ILE A 260 47.47 2.95 9.31
N LEU A 261 48.17 2.03 8.63
CA LEU A 261 47.60 0.74 8.22
C LEU A 261 47.03 -0.06 9.40
N ASN A 262 47.74 -0.11 10.52
CA ASN A 262 47.27 -0.82 11.71
C ASN A 262 46.03 -0.14 12.32
N SER A 263 46.01 1.20 12.36
CA SER A 263 44.83 1.96 12.79
C SER A 263 43.62 1.67 11.89
N LEU A 264 43.82 1.78 10.57
CA LEU A 264 42.79 1.50 9.57
C LEU A 264 42.25 0.08 9.70
N ARG A 265 43.12 -0.93 9.75
CA ARG A 265 42.74 -2.34 9.95
C ARG A 265 41.88 -2.52 11.19
N ASN A 266 42.21 -1.85 12.30
CA ASN A 266 41.39 -1.92 13.51
C ASN A 266 40.02 -1.27 13.34
N LYS A 267 39.95 -0.09 12.72
CA LYS A 267 38.69 0.63 12.48
C LYS A 267 37.75 -0.09 11.51
N ILE A 268 38.31 -0.80 10.51
CA ILE A 268 37.49 -1.48 9.49
C ILE A 268 37.09 -2.91 9.85
N LYS A 269 37.53 -3.45 10.99
CA LYS A 269 37.20 -4.83 11.42
C LYS A 269 35.69 -5.12 11.44
N GLU A 270 34.86 -4.11 11.74
CA GLU A 270 33.40 -4.25 11.73
C GLU A 270 32.78 -4.25 10.32
N PHE A 271 33.53 -3.83 9.30
CA PHE A 271 33.05 -3.71 7.92
C PHE A 271 33.45 -4.94 7.09
N THR A 272 32.66 -6.00 7.16
CA THR A 272 32.90 -7.26 6.43
C THR A 272 32.85 -7.13 4.91
N PHE A 273 32.34 -6.01 4.39
CA PHE A 273 32.24 -5.72 2.96
C PHE A 273 33.49 -5.03 2.38
N ILE A 274 34.41 -4.57 3.24
CA ILE A 274 35.70 -4.01 2.82
C ILE A 274 36.67 -5.18 2.65
N GLU A 275 37.07 -5.44 1.41
CA GLU A 275 37.88 -6.62 1.10
C GLU A 275 39.36 -6.40 1.42
N ASP A 276 39.88 -5.22 1.09
CA ASP A 276 41.31 -4.94 1.20
C ASP A 276 41.60 -3.43 1.36
N ILE A 277 42.79 -3.13 1.91
CA ILE A 277 43.36 -1.78 1.96
C ILE A 277 44.50 -1.71 0.95
N ILE A 278 44.29 -0.99 -0.13
CA ILE A 278 45.24 -0.87 -1.22
C ILE A 278 46.01 0.44 -1.11
N LEU A 279 47.33 0.35 -0.99
CA LEU A 279 48.21 1.51 -0.98
C LEU A 279 48.44 1.98 -2.41
N THR A 280 48.33 3.29 -2.63
CA THR A 280 48.55 3.91 -3.94
C THR A 280 49.28 5.24 -3.82
N ALA A 281 49.90 5.66 -4.93
CA ALA A 281 50.37 7.02 -5.14
C ALA A 281 49.94 7.45 -6.54
N ALA A 282 48.73 7.99 -6.67
CA ALA A 282 48.13 8.28 -7.98
C ALA A 282 48.83 9.42 -8.74
N ASN A 283 49.41 10.39 -8.02
CA ASN A 283 50.15 11.52 -8.59
C ASN A 283 51.29 11.92 -7.62
N PRO A 284 52.39 11.16 -7.59
CA PRO A 284 53.46 11.38 -6.63
C PRO A 284 54.20 12.70 -6.90
N GLN A 285 54.58 13.41 -5.83
CA GLN A 285 55.31 14.67 -5.98
C GLN A 285 56.77 14.44 -6.37
N ASN A 286 57.22 15.12 -7.43
CA ASN A 286 58.63 15.12 -7.83
C ASN A 286 59.50 15.71 -6.72
N ARG A 287 60.43 14.90 -6.18
CA ARG A 287 61.39 15.36 -5.17
C ARG A 287 62.71 15.75 -5.83
N GLN A 288 63.22 16.95 -5.51
CA GLN A 288 64.62 17.28 -5.76
C GLN A 288 65.48 16.57 -4.71
N LEU A 289 66.23 15.56 -5.14
CA LEU A 289 67.32 15.03 -4.33
C LEU A 289 68.48 16.03 -4.35
N LYS A 290 69.22 16.12 -3.23
CA LYS A 290 70.43 16.96 -3.13
C LYS A 290 71.33 16.65 -4.35
N ALA A 291 71.66 17.70 -5.11
CA ALA A 291 72.38 17.71 -6.40
C ALA A 291 71.58 17.23 -7.64
N ARG A 292 70.92 18.21 -8.31
CA ARG A 292 70.57 18.32 -9.75
C ARG A 292 69.84 17.19 -10.50
N GLN A 293 69.54 16.02 -9.93
CA GLN A 293 68.67 15.04 -10.58
C GLN A 293 67.21 15.19 -10.11
N LYS A 294 66.32 15.61 -11.02
CA LYS A 294 64.87 15.44 -10.87
C LYS A 294 64.54 13.99 -11.19
N VAL A 295 64.15 13.21 -10.19
CA VAL A 295 63.56 11.89 -10.42
C VAL A 295 62.07 12.12 -10.69
N ASN A 296 61.62 11.79 -11.90
CA ASN A 296 60.21 11.85 -12.26
C ASN A 296 59.54 10.59 -11.70
N LEU A 297 58.73 10.73 -10.66
CA LEU A 297 58.01 9.60 -10.07
C LEU A 297 56.76 9.33 -10.92
N SER A 298 56.59 8.08 -11.36
CA SER A 298 55.36 7.64 -12.04
C SER A 298 54.31 7.20 -11.03
N ALA A 299 53.04 7.23 -11.43
CA ALA A 299 51.93 6.79 -10.58
C ALA A 299 52.10 5.32 -10.16
N ASP A 300 51.95 5.05 -8.86
CA ASP A 300 51.98 3.69 -8.31
C ASP A 300 50.54 3.24 -7.99
N ILE A 301 49.92 2.60 -8.98
CA ILE A 301 48.54 2.08 -8.91
C ILE A 301 48.43 0.62 -9.39
N ASN A 302 49.55 -0.04 -9.70
CA ASN A 302 49.54 -1.37 -10.35
C ASN A 302 48.83 -2.44 -9.50
N ILE A 303 48.98 -2.37 -8.17
CA ILE A 303 48.29 -3.29 -7.24
C ILE A 303 46.78 -3.08 -7.32
N LEU A 304 46.31 -1.83 -7.37
CA LEU A 304 44.90 -1.49 -7.52
C LEU A 304 44.35 -1.99 -8.84
N THR A 305 45.04 -1.72 -9.96
CA THR A 305 44.60 -2.16 -11.30
C THR A 305 44.45 -3.67 -11.34
N LYS A 306 45.45 -4.43 -10.88
CA LYS A 306 45.40 -5.90 -10.82
C LYS A 306 44.24 -6.40 -9.95
N LYS A 307 43.99 -5.77 -8.80
CA LYS A 307 42.89 -6.16 -7.90
C LYS A 307 41.52 -5.88 -8.54
N ILE A 308 41.35 -4.74 -9.23
CA ILE A 308 40.12 -4.44 -9.97
C ILE A 308 39.89 -5.46 -11.08
N VAL A 309 40.91 -5.75 -11.90
CA VAL A 309 40.83 -6.75 -12.99
C VAL A 309 40.45 -8.12 -12.43
N MET A 310 41.12 -8.55 -11.35
CA MET A 310 40.80 -9.80 -10.66
C MET A 310 39.34 -9.85 -10.25
N ILE A 311 38.83 -8.84 -9.53
CA ILE A 311 37.43 -8.80 -9.06
C ILE A 311 36.45 -8.84 -10.23
N ILE A 312 36.72 -8.11 -11.31
CA ILE A 312 35.82 -8.09 -12.47
C ILE A 312 35.78 -9.46 -13.16
N GLN A 313 36.93 -10.14 -13.28
CA GLN A 313 37.01 -11.46 -13.90
C GLN A 313 36.39 -12.55 -13.02
N THR A 314 36.60 -12.51 -11.70
CA THR A 314 36.13 -13.55 -10.78
C THR A 314 34.69 -13.35 -10.32
N GLU A 315 34.27 -12.10 -10.06
CA GLU A 315 33.01 -11.78 -9.39
C GLU A 315 32.15 -10.76 -10.16
N GLY A 316 32.61 -10.24 -11.30
CA GLY A 316 31.97 -9.10 -11.97
C GLY A 316 30.49 -9.33 -12.30
N GLN A 317 30.14 -10.52 -12.82
CA GLN A 317 28.76 -10.87 -13.15
C GLN A 317 27.87 -11.02 -11.91
N GLU A 318 28.42 -11.56 -10.82
CA GLU A 318 27.72 -11.69 -9.55
C GLU A 318 27.41 -10.30 -8.96
N LEU A 319 28.40 -9.39 -8.96
CA LEU A 319 28.24 -8.02 -8.47
C LEU A 319 27.21 -7.23 -9.28
N ILE A 320 27.20 -7.36 -10.61
CA ILE A 320 26.18 -6.77 -11.48
C ILE A 320 24.80 -7.33 -11.13
N THR A 321 24.67 -8.66 -11.05
CA THR A 321 23.40 -9.35 -10.76
C THR A 321 22.85 -8.93 -9.40
N LYS A 322 23.69 -8.93 -8.36
CA LYS A 322 23.35 -8.48 -7.01
C LYS A 322 22.89 -7.04 -7.00
N ASN A 323 23.57 -6.15 -7.74
CA ASN A 323 23.18 -4.75 -7.85
C ASN A 323 21.78 -4.59 -8.48
N ILE A 324 21.54 -5.26 -9.61
CA ILE A 324 20.24 -5.23 -10.29
C ILE A 324 19.13 -5.75 -9.37
N LEU A 325 19.41 -6.83 -8.63
CA LEU A 325 18.46 -7.41 -7.69
C LEU A 325 18.09 -6.43 -6.58
N ILE A 326 19.07 -5.77 -5.97
CA ILE A 326 18.83 -4.74 -4.92
C ILE A 326 18.00 -3.58 -5.48
N LYS A 327 18.29 -3.10 -6.70
CA LYS A 327 17.51 -2.03 -7.35
C LYS A 327 16.07 -2.49 -7.61
N SER A 328 15.89 -3.72 -8.08
CA SER A 328 14.57 -4.30 -8.36
C SER A 328 13.75 -4.47 -7.08
N GLN A 329 14.35 -4.98 -6.00
CA GLN A 329 13.67 -5.18 -4.73
C GLN A 329 13.11 -3.87 -4.19
N ARG A 330 13.94 -2.83 -4.15
CA ARG A 330 13.51 -1.50 -3.70
C ARG A 330 12.43 -0.89 -4.59
N LEU A 331 12.56 -1.04 -5.91
CA LEU A 331 11.51 -0.60 -6.83
C LEU A 331 10.20 -1.36 -6.55
N GLY A 332 10.28 -2.66 -6.30
CA GLY A 332 9.14 -3.51 -5.96
C GLY A 332 8.47 -3.10 -4.65
N GLU A 333 9.24 -2.77 -3.62
CA GLU A 333 8.73 -2.25 -2.33
C GLU A 333 7.98 -0.93 -2.53
N GLU A 334 8.57 0.03 -3.26
CA GLU A 334 7.95 1.34 -3.55
C GLU A 334 6.66 1.18 -4.38
N VAL A 335 6.69 0.34 -5.41
CA VAL A 335 5.51 -0.02 -6.22
C VAL A 335 4.43 -0.65 -5.34
N SER A 336 4.78 -1.61 -4.50
CA SER A 336 3.86 -2.28 -3.59
C SER A 336 3.19 -1.29 -2.64
N GLN A 337 3.96 -0.41 -1.99
CA GLN A 337 3.43 0.63 -1.11
C GLN A 337 2.40 1.52 -1.81
N ILE A 338 2.69 1.98 -3.03
CA ILE A 338 1.78 2.81 -3.82
C ILE A 338 0.50 2.04 -4.20
N ILE A 339 0.65 0.81 -4.68
CA ILE A 339 -0.49 -0.06 -5.03
C ILE A 339 -1.35 -0.31 -3.79
N ASN A 340 -0.75 -0.61 -2.65
CA ASN A 340 -1.46 -0.90 -1.40
C ASN A 340 -2.18 0.35 -0.89
N LYS A 341 -1.59 1.54 -1.00
CA LYS A 341 -2.27 2.81 -0.69
C LYS A 341 -3.49 3.03 -1.61
N GLN A 342 -3.39 2.70 -2.89
CA GLN A 342 -4.51 2.79 -3.84
C GLN A 342 -5.61 1.76 -3.56
N ARG A 343 -5.25 0.52 -3.23
CA ARG A 343 -6.18 -0.54 -2.81
C ARG A 343 -6.90 -0.14 -1.53
N ASN A 344 -6.17 0.29 -0.51
CA ASN A 344 -6.75 0.73 0.76
C ASN A 344 -7.74 1.90 0.55
N LYS A 345 -7.42 2.87 -0.31
CA LYS A 345 -8.36 3.96 -0.65
C LYS A 345 -9.62 3.46 -1.36
N GLN A 346 -9.51 2.45 -2.23
CA GLN A 346 -10.66 1.84 -2.92
C GLN A 346 -11.52 1.03 -1.95
N SER A 347 -10.89 0.16 -1.14
CA SER A 347 -11.58 -0.64 -0.13
C SER A 347 -12.28 0.22 0.92
N ASN A 348 -11.67 1.32 1.37
CA ASN A 348 -12.34 2.25 2.29
C ASN A 348 -13.60 2.90 1.69
N LYS A 349 -13.65 3.15 0.38
CA LYS A 349 -14.87 3.64 -0.27
C LYS A 349 -15.97 2.58 -0.23
N ILE A 350 -15.63 1.32 -0.51
CA ILE A 350 -16.54 0.18 -0.42
C ILE A 350 -17.06 0.09 1.02
N ILE A 351 -16.19 0.04 2.02
CA ILE A 351 -16.57 -0.02 3.44
C ILE A 351 -17.50 1.13 3.81
N ASN A 352 -17.17 2.37 3.44
CA ASN A 352 -18.02 3.53 3.72
C ASN A 352 -19.41 3.43 3.07
N GLN A 353 -19.52 2.84 1.88
CA GLN A 353 -20.84 2.61 1.28
C GLN A 353 -21.64 1.55 2.06
N TYR A 354 -21.00 0.41 2.36
CA TYR A 354 -21.65 -0.72 3.02
C TYR A 354 -22.02 -0.42 4.48
N GLN A 355 -21.21 0.34 5.22
CA GLN A 355 -21.48 0.68 6.64
C GLN A 355 -22.78 1.48 6.82
N TRP A 356 -23.10 2.41 5.91
CA TRP A 356 -24.33 3.19 5.99
C TRP A 356 -25.52 2.44 5.41
N MET A 357 -25.28 1.55 4.44
CA MET A 357 -26.32 0.67 3.90
C MET A 357 -26.81 -0.33 4.96
N THR A 358 -25.90 -0.98 5.69
CA THR A 358 -26.26 -1.89 6.79
C THR A 358 -27.00 -1.17 7.90
N ALA A 359 -26.54 0.02 8.30
CA ALA A 359 -27.22 0.84 9.29
C ALA A 359 -28.66 1.19 8.88
N GLY A 360 -28.87 1.62 7.63
CA GLY A 360 -30.20 1.93 7.12
C GLY A 360 -31.17 0.74 7.17
N ILE A 361 -30.69 -0.46 6.80
CA ILE A 361 -31.50 -1.70 6.85
C ILE A 361 -31.94 -2.00 8.28
N VAL A 362 -31.03 -1.91 9.25
CA VAL A 362 -31.32 -2.19 10.68
C VAL A 362 -32.29 -1.18 11.28
N ILE A 363 -32.21 0.10 10.90
CA ILE A 363 -33.14 1.13 11.38
C ILE A 363 -34.57 0.91 10.89
N VAL A 364 -34.72 0.48 9.63
CA VAL A 364 -36.02 0.25 8.99
C VAL A 364 -36.69 -1.01 9.52
N ASN A 365 -35.92 -2.09 9.69
CA ASN A 365 -36.40 -3.35 10.24
C ASN A 365 -35.52 -3.77 11.43
N PRO A 366 -35.78 -3.21 12.63
CA PRO A 366 -35.04 -3.56 13.83
C PRO A 366 -35.47 -4.96 14.28
N LEU A 367 -34.90 -5.97 13.65
CA LEU A 367 -34.96 -7.33 14.19
C LEU A 367 -34.12 -7.41 15.48
N PRO A 368 -34.41 -8.39 16.36
CA PRO A 368 -33.57 -8.65 17.53
C PRO A 368 -32.10 -8.73 17.11
N PHE A 369 -31.24 -8.17 17.96
CA PHE A 369 -29.84 -7.75 17.79
C PHE A 369 -28.87 -8.73 17.06
N PHE A 370 -29.30 -9.94 16.70
CA PHE A 370 -28.46 -11.05 16.23
C PHE A 370 -29.01 -11.83 15.01
N ASP A 371 -30.10 -11.42 14.35
CA ASP A 371 -30.50 -12.12 13.11
C ASP A 371 -29.66 -11.62 11.92
N MET A 372 -28.40 -12.06 11.90
CA MET A 372 -27.38 -11.66 10.93
C MET A 372 -27.81 -11.94 9.49
N LEU A 373 -28.87 -12.72 9.22
CA LEU A 373 -29.27 -13.15 7.87
C LEU A 373 -29.53 -12.00 6.90
N ALA A 374 -30.22 -10.93 7.32
CA ALA A 374 -30.49 -9.76 6.47
C ALA A 374 -29.22 -8.93 6.19
N THR A 375 -28.33 -8.80 7.19
CA THR A 375 -27.05 -8.09 7.06
C THR A 375 -25.93 -8.95 6.45
N ALA A 376 -26.06 -10.28 6.47
CA ALA A 376 -25.04 -11.22 6.03
C ALA A 376 -24.84 -11.09 4.54
N ALA A 377 -25.89 -11.01 3.74
CA ALA A 377 -25.77 -10.82 2.29
C ALA A 377 -25.03 -9.52 1.93
N VAL A 378 -25.35 -8.43 2.66
CA VAL A 378 -24.71 -7.13 2.47
C VAL A 378 -23.24 -7.14 2.86
N ASN A 379 -22.92 -7.72 4.02
CA ASN A 379 -21.55 -7.87 4.50
C ASN A 379 -20.75 -8.85 3.62
N THR A 380 -21.35 -9.94 3.14
CA THR A 380 -20.76 -10.88 2.18
C THR A 380 -20.38 -10.16 0.90
N GLN A 381 -21.28 -9.34 0.34
CA GLN A 381 -20.99 -8.60 -0.87
C GLN A 381 -19.85 -7.58 -0.66
N MET A 382 -19.81 -6.90 0.49
CA MET A 382 -18.68 -6.04 0.86
C MET A 382 -17.36 -6.81 0.82
N ILE A 383 -17.32 -8.01 1.41
CA ILE A 383 -16.12 -8.86 1.45
C ILE A 383 -15.70 -9.29 0.05
N VAL A 384 -16.66 -9.71 -0.79
CA VAL A 384 -16.40 -10.09 -2.18
C VAL A 384 -15.81 -8.90 -2.95
N GLU A 385 -16.37 -7.71 -2.81
CA GLU A 385 -15.87 -6.51 -3.48
C GLU A 385 -14.49 -6.07 -2.98
N ILE A 386 -14.23 -6.15 -1.66
CA ILE A 386 -12.89 -5.90 -1.12
C ILE A 386 -11.93 -6.97 -1.69
N GLY A 387 -12.29 -8.24 -1.68
CA GLY A 387 -11.48 -9.32 -2.26
C GLY A 387 -11.11 -9.04 -3.72
N GLN A 388 -12.06 -8.55 -4.53
CA GLN A 388 -11.81 -8.13 -5.91
C GLN A 388 -10.81 -6.98 -6.04
N VAL A 389 -10.77 -6.02 -5.11
CA VAL A 389 -9.75 -4.95 -5.08
C VAL A 389 -8.32 -5.54 -4.93
N TYR A 390 -8.20 -6.67 -4.25
CA TYR A 390 -6.97 -7.43 -4.07
C TYR A 390 -6.79 -8.57 -5.08
N GLU A 391 -7.62 -8.60 -6.13
CA GLU A 391 -7.62 -9.63 -7.19
C GLU A 391 -7.97 -11.06 -6.73
N TYR A 392 -8.69 -11.18 -5.62
CA TYR A 392 -9.30 -12.44 -5.18
C TYR A 392 -10.71 -12.56 -5.74
N LYS A 393 -10.95 -13.60 -6.53
CA LYS A 393 -12.29 -13.95 -7.01
C LYS A 393 -12.95 -14.84 -5.95
N LEU A 394 -13.72 -14.22 -5.07
CA LEU A 394 -14.48 -14.93 -4.05
C LEU A 394 -15.86 -15.29 -4.60
N SER A 395 -16.32 -16.50 -4.30
CA SER A 395 -17.73 -16.85 -4.46
C SER A 395 -18.57 -16.18 -3.36
N SER A 396 -19.88 -16.09 -3.58
CA SER A 396 -20.79 -15.58 -2.53
C SER A 396 -20.77 -16.48 -1.29
N ASP A 397 -20.57 -17.78 -1.45
CA ASP A 397 -20.55 -18.73 -0.34
C ASP A 397 -19.27 -18.59 0.49
N GLU A 398 -18.11 -18.46 -0.16
CA GLU A 398 -16.84 -18.16 0.50
C GLU A 398 -16.92 -16.83 1.27
N GLY A 399 -17.51 -15.79 0.67
CA GLY A 399 -17.72 -14.51 1.33
C GLY A 399 -18.65 -14.61 2.54
N LYS A 400 -19.63 -15.52 2.53
CA LYS A 400 -20.54 -15.79 3.65
C LYS A 400 -19.82 -16.51 4.79
N GLU A 401 -19.01 -17.51 4.49
CA GLU A 401 -18.20 -18.22 5.51
C GLU A 401 -17.23 -17.27 6.22
N LEU A 402 -16.54 -16.42 5.46
CA LEU A 402 -15.67 -15.39 6.00
C LEU A 402 -16.44 -14.40 6.90
N ALA A 403 -17.61 -13.93 6.44
CA ALA A 403 -18.47 -13.04 7.23
C ALA A 403 -18.90 -13.68 8.56
N LEU A 404 -19.29 -14.96 8.53
CA LEU A 404 -19.72 -15.72 9.69
C LEU A 404 -18.57 -15.93 10.69
N SER A 405 -17.39 -16.29 10.20
CA SER A 405 -16.19 -16.44 11.04
C SER A 405 -15.88 -15.15 11.78
N LEU A 406 -15.82 -14.02 11.06
CA LEU A 406 -15.53 -12.72 11.65
C LEU A 406 -16.62 -12.24 12.60
N GLY A 407 -17.89 -12.49 12.27
CA GLY A 407 -19.04 -12.20 13.14
C GLY A 407 -18.96 -12.93 14.47
N LYS A 408 -18.66 -14.25 14.45
CA LYS A 408 -18.45 -15.05 15.67
C LYS A 408 -17.30 -14.49 16.51
N THR A 409 -16.20 -14.08 15.88
CA THR A 409 -15.05 -13.47 16.57
C THR A 409 -15.41 -12.14 17.24
N LEU A 410 -16.10 -11.23 16.53
CA LEU A 410 -16.53 -9.94 17.10
C LEU A 410 -17.42 -10.12 18.34
N ILE A 411 -18.28 -11.14 18.33
CA ILE A 411 -19.12 -11.51 19.47
C ILE A 411 -18.29 -12.11 20.60
N GLY A 412 -17.44 -13.09 20.29
CA GLY A 412 -16.59 -13.78 21.27
C GLY A 412 -15.66 -12.84 22.03
N LEU A 413 -15.11 -11.82 21.35
CA LEU A 413 -14.22 -10.82 21.93
C LEU A 413 -14.95 -9.67 22.64
N GLN A 414 -16.28 -9.72 22.75
CA GLN A 414 -17.12 -8.68 23.34
C GLN A 414 -16.97 -7.29 22.70
N ILE A 415 -16.44 -7.21 21.48
CA ILE A 415 -16.30 -5.95 20.73
C ILE A 415 -17.65 -5.32 20.44
N THR A 416 -18.68 -6.15 20.25
CA THR A 416 -20.06 -5.71 20.10
C THR A 416 -20.54 -4.91 21.32
N LYS A 417 -20.29 -5.41 22.53
CA LYS A 417 -20.65 -4.72 23.78
C LYS A 417 -19.86 -3.42 23.94
N GLY A 418 -18.54 -3.48 23.74
CA GLY A 418 -17.69 -2.30 23.83
C GLY A 418 -18.10 -1.18 22.85
N ALA A 419 -18.48 -1.53 21.62
CA ALA A 419 -18.98 -0.58 20.64
C ALA A 419 -20.30 0.09 21.08
N VAL A 420 -21.25 -0.68 21.65
CA VAL A 420 -22.52 -0.15 22.18
C VAL A 420 -22.26 0.81 23.33
N GLU A 421 -21.38 0.46 24.27
CA GLU A 421 -21.07 1.30 25.43
C GLU A 421 -20.43 2.63 25.03
N ILE A 422 -19.46 2.60 24.12
CA ILE A 422 -18.77 3.80 23.64
C ILE A 422 -19.74 4.70 22.89
N LEU A 423 -20.46 4.15 21.90
CA LEU A 423 -21.36 4.94 21.06
C LEU A 423 -22.59 5.40 21.84
N GLY A 424 -23.10 4.59 22.76
CA GLY A 424 -24.25 4.92 23.61
C GLY A 424 -24.01 6.18 24.43
N ARG A 425 -22.84 6.29 25.10
CA ARG A 425 -22.47 7.48 25.88
C ARG A 425 -22.45 8.75 25.04
N ILE A 426 -21.93 8.66 23.81
CA ILE A 426 -21.74 9.84 22.95
C ILE A 426 -23.05 10.24 22.25
N LEU A 427 -23.81 9.27 21.77
CA LEU A 427 -25.06 9.51 21.03
C LEU A 427 -26.21 9.98 21.94
N GLN A 428 -26.27 9.53 23.19
CA GLN A 428 -27.29 9.97 24.15
C GLN A 428 -27.26 11.48 24.43
N LEU A 429 -26.10 12.13 24.26
CA LEU A 429 -25.96 13.58 24.48
C LEU A 429 -26.62 14.42 23.38
N ASN A 430 -26.85 13.85 22.20
CA ASN A 430 -27.23 14.61 21.00
C ASN A 430 -28.57 14.16 20.38
N ILE A 431 -29.26 13.19 20.98
CA ILE A 431 -30.44 12.55 20.37
C ILE A 431 -31.56 12.40 21.41
N SER A 432 -32.80 12.70 21.01
CA SER A 432 -34.00 12.52 21.84
C SER A 432 -34.20 11.05 22.25
N SER A 433 -34.60 10.80 23.50
CA SER A 433 -34.77 9.46 24.10
C SER A 433 -35.59 8.46 23.27
N TYR A 434 -36.56 8.94 22.47
CA TYR A 434 -37.40 8.12 21.60
C TYR A 434 -36.65 7.53 20.39
N LEU A 435 -35.63 8.23 19.87
CA LEU A 435 -34.83 7.80 18.71
C LEU A 435 -33.60 6.99 19.11
N VAL A 436 -33.16 7.11 20.36
CA VAL A 436 -31.86 6.59 20.85
C VAL A 436 -31.70 5.11 20.54
N GLY A 437 -32.72 4.28 20.77
CA GLY A 437 -32.60 2.83 20.56
C GLY A 437 -32.27 2.43 19.12
N LYS A 438 -33.06 2.92 18.15
CA LYS A 438 -32.89 2.57 16.73
C LYS A 438 -31.64 3.19 16.13
N VAL A 439 -31.35 4.44 16.49
CA VAL A 439 -30.16 5.13 16.00
C VAL A 439 -28.89 4.48 16.55
N LEU A 440 -28.85 4.20 17.86
CA LEU A 440 -27.71 3.53 18.48
C LEU A 440 -27.44 2.18 17.79
N GLN A 441 -28.47 1.36 17.58
CA GLN A 441 -28.33 0.09 16.86
C GLN A 441 -27.77 0.26 15.45
N GLY A 442 -28.32 1.20 14.67
CA GLY A 442 -27.83 1.47 13.31
C GLY A 442 -26.37 1.94 13.29
N VAL A 443 -26.01 2.87 14.18
CA VAL A 443 -24.65 3.42 14.27
C VAL A 443 -23.65 2.38 14.77
N THR A 444 -24.04 1.55 15.75
CA THR A 444 -23.21 0.42 16.23
C THR A 444 -22.97 -0.58 15.11
N VAL A 445 -23.99 -0.94 14.33
CA VAL A 445 -23.82 -1.86 13.19
C VAL A 445 -22.92 -1.26 12.12
N ALA A 446 -23.07 0.03 11.77
CA ALA A 446 -22.14 0.71 10.87
C ALA A 446 -20.68 0.63 11.37
N TYR A 447 -20.48 0.88 12.66
CA TYR A 447 -19.15 0.84 13.28
C TYR A 447 -18.54 -0.56 13.24
N LEU A 448 -19.32 -1.59 13.56
CA LEU A 448 -18.89 -2.99 13.47
C LEU A 448 -18.63 -3.44 12.02
N THR A 449 -19.47 -3.02 11.06
CA THR A 449 -19.23 -3.25 9.62
C THR A 449 -17.92 -2.60 9.18
N ARG A 450 -17.59 -1.40 9.68
CA ARG A 450 -16.32 -0.73 9.40
C ARG A 450 -15.14 -1.53 9.94
N ILE A 451 -15.17 -1.96 11.19
CA ILE A 451 -14.12 -2.80 11.79
C ILE A 451 -13.96 -4.08 10.97
N ALA A 452 -15.07 -4.73 10.63
CA ALA A 452 -15.05 -5.93 9.83
C ALA A 452 -14.37 -5.71 8.47
N GLY A 453 -14.72 -4.63 7.79
CA GLY A 453 -14.09 -4.23 6.54
C GLY A 453 -12.59 -3.95 6.65
N GLN A 454 -12.14 -3.30 7.73
CA GLN A 454 -10.70 -3.09 7.98
C GLN A 454 -9.96 -4.40 8.22
N SER A 455 -10.55 -5.33 8.99
CA SER A 455 -9.99 -6.66 9.19
C SER A 455 -9.85 -7.43 7.88
N PHE A 456 -10.82 -7.32 6.97
CA PHE A 456 -10.72 -7.96 5.65
C PHE A 456 -9.72 -7.30 4.70
N ILE A 457 -9.57 -5.98 4.75
CA ILE A 457 -8.46 -5.29 4.06
C ILE A 457 -7.13 -5.91 4.45
N GLU A 458 -6.93 -6.17 5.74
CA GLU A 458 -5.72 -6.78 6.26
C GLU A 458 -5.59 -8.26 5.83
N TYR A 459 -6.65 -9.04 5.94
CA TYR A 459 -6.69 -10.43 5.48
C TYR A 459 -6.28 -10.59 4.01
N PHE A 460 -6.84 -9.78 3.11
CA PHE A 460 -6.48 -9.82 1.69
C PHE A 460 -5.11 -9.23 1.40
N TYR A 461 -4.66 -8.25 2.19
CA TYR A 461 -3.30 -7.72 2.13
C TYR A 461 -2.26 -8.82 2.47
N HIS A 462 -2.55 -9.68 3.44
CA HIS A 462 -1.69 -10.80 3.85
C HIS A 462 -1.93 -12.10 3.07
N ASN A 463 -2.46 -12.00 1.84
CA ASN A 463 -2.76 -13.13 0.97
C ASN A 463 -3.74 -14.15 1.55
N GLN A 464 -4.90 -13.68 2.03
CA GLN A 464 -5.94 -14.54 2.64
C GLN A 464 -5.44 -15.24 3.92
N SER A 465 -4.59 -14.55 4.68
CA SER A 465 -4.09 -15.01 5.98
C SER A 465 -4.34 -13.94 7.03
N TRP A 466 -4.71 -14.38 8.23
CA TRP A 466 -4.86 -13.51 9.40
C TRP A 466 -3.52 -13.27 10.14
N GLY A 467 -2.42 -13.86 9.67
CA GLY A 467 -1.14 -13.80 10.38
C GLY A 467 -1.07 -14.76 11.57
N GLN A 468 -0.02 -14.62 12.39
CA GLN A 468 0.28 -15.57 13.48
C GLN A 468 -0.72 -15.51 14.64
N GLY A 469 -1.25 -14.35 15.01
CA GLY A 469 -2.27 -14.23 16.06
C GLY A 469 -3.71 -14.41 15.58
N GLY A 470 -3.90 -14.82 14.32
CA GLY A 470 -5.21 -15.18 13.80
C GLY A 470 -6.21 -14.01 13.73
N ILE A 471 -7.47 -14.36 13.47
CA ILE A 471 -8.56 -13.41 13.26
C ILE A 471 -8.84 -12.54 14.50
N GLU A 472 -8.59 -13.08 15.69
CA GLU A 472 -8.86 -12.40 16.96
C GLU A 472 -7.94 -11.20 17.19
N GLU A 473 -6.64 -11.37 17.00
CA GLU A 473 -5.66 -10.29 17.14
C GLU A 473 -5.94 -9.16 16.15
N VAL A 474 -6.18 -9.51 14.88
CA VAL A 474 -6.49 -8.56 13.81
C VAL A 474 -7.72 -7.73 14.13
N VAL A 475 -8.78 -8.39 14.61
CA VAL A 475 -10.05 -7.74 14.97
C VAL A 475 -9.90 -6.83 16.18
N GLN A 476 -9.21 -7.27 17.24
CA GLN A 476 -8.96 -6.44 18.42
C GLN A 476 -8.13 -5.20 18.08
N ARG A 477 -7.07 -5.38 17.31
CA ARG A 477 -6.20 -4.27 16.90
C ARG A 477 -6.97 -3.25 16.06
N ASN A 478 -7.76 -3.70 15.09
CA ASN A 478 -8.60 -2.81 14.29
C ASN A 478 -9.66 -2.12 15.16
N PHE A 479 -10.26 -2.78 16.16
CA PHE A 479 -11.17 -2.13 17.11
C PHE A 479 -10.47 -1.04 17.94
N GLN A 480 -9.26 -1.30 18.45
CA GLN A 480 -8.47 -0.32 19.20
C GLN A 480 -8.08 0.90 18.36
N LEU A 481 -7.64 0.68 17.11
CA LEU A 481 -7.30 1.75 16.18
C LEU A 481 -8.51 2.65 15.86
N ASN A 482 -9.69 2.06 15.68
CA ASN A 482 -10.93 2.81 15.44
C ASN A 482 -11.54 3.41 16.73
N ARG A 483 -10.98 3.13 17.91
CA ARG A 483 -11.37 3.80 19.17
C ARG A 483 -10.64 5.13 19.39
N GLN A 484 -9.59 5.44 18.63
CA GLN A 484 -8.86 6.70 18.77
C GLN A 484 -9.79 7.91 18.55
N ASP A 485 -9.65 8.93 19.40
CA ASP A 485 -10.58 10.06 19.50
C ASP A 485 -10.85 10.74 18.14
N VAL A 486 -9.82 10.90 17.31
CA VAL A 486 -9.93 11.54 15.99
C VAL A 486 -10.85 10.76 15.04
N PHE A 487 -10.72 9.43 14.98
CA PHE A 487 -11.59 8.62 14.14
C PHE A 487 -13.01 8.62 14.69
N LEU A 488 -13.16 8.40 16.00
CA LEU A 488 -14.47 8.27 16.62
C LEU A 488 -15.30 9.55 16.46
N GLN A 489 -14.68 10.73 16.60
CA GLN A 489 -15.33 12.03 16.34
C GLN A 489 -15.84 12.12 14.90
N THR A 490 -14.97 11.91 13.90
CA THR A 490 -15.36 11.99 12.48
C THR A 490 -16.44 10.96 12.11
N PHE A 491 -16.38 9.75 12.69
CA PHE A 491 -17.39 8.72 12.49
C PHE A 491 -18.76 9.13 13.06
N ILE A 492 -18.79 9.74 14.24
CA ILE A 492 -20.02 10.19 14.90
C ILE A 492 -20.62 11.39 14.19
N GLU A 493 -19.81 12.33 13.72
CA GLU A 493 -20.28 13.44 12.86
C GLU A 493 -20.96 12.89 11.59
N ASP A 494 -20.33 11.93 10.93
CA ASP A 494 -20.89 11.24 9.78
C ASP A 494 -22.20 10.52 10.12
N ALA A 495 -22.27 9.88 11.29
CA ALA A 495 -23.47 9.22 11.79
C ALA A 495 -24.61 10.21 12.07
N ILE A 496 -24.30 11.36 12.67
CA ILE A 496 -25.27 12.42 12.91
C ILE A 496 -25.83 12.91 11.59
N PHE A 497 -24.95 13.21 10.63
CA PHE A 497 -25.35 13.72 9.32
C PHE A 497 -26.17 12.71 8.50
N LYS A 498 -25.75 11.44 8.46
CA LYS A 498 -26.34 10.42 7.58
C LYS A 498 -27.53 9.68 8.20
N ILE A 499 -27.63 9.62 9.53
CA ILE A 499 -28.65 8.86 10.25
C ILE A 499 -29.51 9.76 11.15
N VAL A 500 -28.90 10.54 12.05
CA VAL A 500 -29.65 11.30 13.08
C VAL A 500 -30.50 12.40 12.46
N ASN A 501 -29.91 13.25 11.62
CA ASN A 501 -30.59 14.41 11.04
C ASN A 501 -31.80 13.98 10.19
N PRO A 502 -31.68 13.04 9.24
CA PRO A 502 -32.83 12.58 8.45
C PRO A 502 -33.98 12.01 9.29
N LEU A 503 -33.68 11.31 10.39
CA LEU A 503 -34.70 10.74 11.28
C LEU A 503 -35.38 11.81 12.14
N THR A 504 -34.61 12.79 12.63
CA THR A 504 -35.11 13.90 13.44
C THR A 504 -36.01 14.81 12.61
N ASP A 505 -35.60 15.13 11.38
CA ASP A 505 -36.39 15.97 10.46
C ASP A 505 -37.70 15.28 10.05
N ASN A 506 -37.65 13.97 9.77
CA ASN A 506 -38.86 13.19 9.50
C ASN A 506 -39.83 13.19 10.69
N LEU A 507 -39.34 13.06 11.93
CA LEU A 507 -40.20 13.13 13.11
C LEU A 507 -40.79 14.52 13.34
N LYS A 508 -40.02 15.59 13.12
CA LYS A 508 -40.55 16.96 13.16
C LYS A 508 -41.67 17.16 12.13
N GLN A 509 -41.51 16.63 10.92
CA GLN A 509 -42.55 16.68 9.88
C GLN A 509 -43.79 15.84 10.24
N ILE A 510 -43.61 14.65 10.83
CA ILE A 510 -44.71 13.80 11.28
C ILE A 510 -45.50 14.47 12.42
N ASN A 511 -44.81 15.06 13.38
CA ASN A 511 -45.44 15.77 14.49
C ASN A 511 -46.16 17.03 14.01
N LYS A 512 -45.56 17.81 13.10
CA LYS A 512 -46.22 18.97 12.48
C LYS A 512 -47.50 18.57 11.73
N LYS A 513 -47.48 17.47 10.97
CA LYS A 513 -48.68 16.94 10.29
C LYS A 513 -49.76 16.37 11.22
N LYS A 514 -49.41 15.98 12.45
CA LYS A 514 -50.38 15.58 13.48
C LYS A 514 -51.02 16.80 14.11
N LEU A 515 -50.22 17.81 14.47
CA LEU A 515 -50.71 19.10 14.98
C LEU A 515 -51.65 19.80 13.98
N ASP A 516 -51.30 19.84 12.69
CA ASP A 516 -52.15 20.42 11.64
C ASP A 516 -53.46 19.61 11.40
N LYS A 517 -53.54 18.35 11.85
CA LYS A 517 -54.74 17.49 11.73
C LYS A 517 -55.67 17.57 12.94
N ASP A 518 -55.16 17.96 14.10
CA ASP A 518 -55.93 18.13 15.32
C ASP A 518 -56.51 19.57 15.44
N GLU A 519 -56.15 20.47 14.51
CA GLU A 519 -56.68 21.86 14.38
C GLU A 519 -57.86 22.00 13.39
N TRP A 520 -58.45 20.91 12.88
CA TRP A 520 -59.60 20.94 11.96
C TRP A 520 -60.81 20.16 12.46
#